data_AF-A0A2E6XCH7-F1
#
_entry.id   AF-A0A2E6XCH7-F1
#
_cell.length_a   1.000
_cell.length_b   1.000
_cell.length_c   1.000
_cell.angle_alpha   90.00
_cell.angle_beta   90.00
_cell.angle_gamma   90.00
#
_symmetry.space_group_name_H-M   'P 1'
#
loop_
_entity.id
_entity.type
_entity.pdbx_description
1 polymer ?
#
loop_
_entity_poly.entity_id
_entity_poly.type
_entity_poly.pdbx_seq_one_letter_code
_entity_poly.pdbx_strand_id
1 'polypeptide(L)'
;MVYDREIQGTEHTFGVSGKLIMNALVMYDHQSETLWSQFLSRGVKGPQVNQALEIVPAVQTTWQQWLSLHPDTLVLDKRGRYQGDTYEGYYRGGSAASWASQTRTDVCPARNWSWV
;
A
#
# COMPACT_ATOMS: atom_id res chain seq x y z
N MET A 1 6.31 2.92 7.41
CA MET A 1 7.58 2.31 6.96
C MET A 1 7.79 2.74 5.53
N VAL A 2 9.00 3.18 5.19
CA VAL A 2 9.38 3.53 3.82
C VAL A 2 10.58 2.68 3.48
N TYR A 3 10.61 2.13 2.28
CA TYR A 3 11.67 1.24 1.81
C TYR A 3 12.44 1.87 0.66
N ASP A 4 13.72 1.55 0.55
CA ASP A 4 14.46 1.81 -0.68
C ASP A 4 13.88 0.95 -1.81
N ARG A 5 13.77 1.56 -2.98
CA ARG A 5 13.33 0.90 -4.21
C ARG A 5 14.49 0.27 -4.96
N GLU A 6 15.74 0.60 -4.62
CA GLU A 6 16.91 -0.06 -5.18
C GLU A 6 17.23 -1.34 -4.39
N ILE A 7 17.26 -2.48 -5.08
CA ILE A 7 17.59 -3.78 -4.50
C ILE A 7 18.69 -4.40 -5.34
N GLN A 8 19.85 -4.65 -4.72
CA GLN A 8 21.03 -5.20 -5.41
C GLN A 8 21.44 -4.40 -6.66
N GLY A 9 21.36 -3.07 -6.62
CA GLY A 9 21.75 -2.21 -7.73
C GLY A 9 20.71 -2.07 -8.86
N THR A 10 19.52 -2.64 -8.69
CA THR A 10 18.41 -2.52 -9.65
C THR A 10 17.27 -1.74 -9.03
N GLU A 11 16.69 -0.80 -9.78
CA GLU A 11 15.50 -0.08 -9.36
C GLU A 11 14.24 -0.94 -9.57
N HIS A 12 13.50 -1.16 -8.50
CA HIS A 12 12.26 -1.93 -8.49
C HIS A 12 11.02 -1.03 -8.40
N THR A 13 9.93 -1.50 -9.00
CA THR A 13 8.61 -0.86 -8.95
C THR A 13 7.64 -1.80 -8.27
N PHE A 14 7.00 -1.32 -7.20
CA PHE A 14 6.07 -2.10 -6.40
C PHE A 14 4.61 -1.77 -6.74
N GLY A 15 3.84 -2.81 -7.01
CA GLY A 15 2.40 -2.78 -7.19
C GLY A 15 1.65 -3.56 -6.11
N VAL A 16 0.34 -3.63 -6.28
CA VAL A 16 -0.56 -4.39 -5.41
C VAL A 16 -0.72 -5.81 -5.96
N SER A 17 -0.37 -6.83 -5.18
CA SER A 17 -0.48 -8.23 -5.64
C SER A 17 -1.91 -8.80 -5.63
N GLY A 18 -2.86 -8.10 -4.99
CA GLY A 18 -4.20 -8.61 -4.69
C GLY A 18 -4.22 -9.70 -3.61
N LYS A 19 -3.10 -9.95 -2.93
CA LYS A 19 -2.95 -10.97 -1.88
C LYS A 19 -2.74 -10.33 -0.52
N LEU A 20 -3.12 -11.07 0.52
CA LEU A 20 -2.95 -10.68 1.91
C LEU A 20 -2.17 -11.75 2.68
N ILE A 21 -1.28 -11.29 3.56
CA ILE A 21 -0.68 -12.10 4.62
C ILE A 21 -1.05 -11.42 5.93
N MET A 22 -1.71 -12.16 6.84
CA MET A 22 -2.16 -11.63 8.14
C MET A 22 -2.98 -10.34 7.99
N ASN A 23 -3.90 -10.32 7.00
CA ASN A 23 -4.72 -9.16 6.63
C ASN A 23 -3.94 -7.91 6.19
N ALA A 24 -2.66 -8.03 5.87
CA ALA A 24 -1.88 -6.94 5.27
C ALA A 24 -1.50 -7.20 3.83
N LEU A 25 -1.38 -6.09 3.10
CA LEU A 25 -1.00 -6.06 1.70
C LEU A 25 0.34 -6.74 1.48
N VAL A 26 0.38 -7.58 0.45
CA VAL A 26 1.61 -8.11 -0.12
C VAL A 26 1.94 -7.29 -1.37
N MET A 27 3.14 -6.70 -1.40
CA MET A 27 3.60 -5.93 -2.56
C MET A 27 4.05 -6.88 -3.67
N TYR A 28 3.79 -6.52 -4.92
CA TYR A 28 4.27 -7.24 -6.09
C TYR A 28 5.36 -6.42 -6.76
N ASP A 29 6.52 -7.02 -7.00
CA ASP A 29 7.62 -6.38 -7.72
C ASP A 29 7.52 -6.68 -9.23
N HIS A 30 7.44 -5.63 -10.04
CA HIS A 30 7.29 -5.76 -11.49
C HIS A 30 8.53 -6.28 -12.22
N GLN A 31 9.72 -6.16 -11.62
CA GLN A 31 10.99 -6.53 -12.24
C GLN A 31 11.34 -7.99 -12.00
N SER A 32 11.15 -8.48 -10.77
CA SER A 32 11.49 -9.86 -10.41
C SER A 32 10.27 -10.78 -10.26
N GLU A 33 9.05 -10.22 -10.33
CA GLU A 33 7.80 -10.91 -10.01
C GLU A 33 7.74 -11.45 -8.57
N THR A 34 8.64 -10.96 -7.69
CA THR A 34 8.68 -11.34 -6.28
C THR A 34 7.53 -10.70 -5.52
N LEU A 35 6.96 -11.46 -4.59
CA LEU A 35 6.01 -10.99 -3.60
C LEU A 35 6.74 -10.63 -2.31
N TRP A 36 6.46 -9.43 -1.80
CA TRP A 36 7.15 -8.85 -0.65
C TRP A 36 6.19 -8.58 0.50
N SER A 37 6.59 -8.98 1.71
CA SER A 37 5.85 -8.67 2.93
C SER A 37 6.36 -7.37 3.53
N GLN A 38 5.45 -6.39 3.69
CA GLN A 38 5.75 -5.13 4.36
C GLN A 38 6.08 -5.32 5.83
N PHE A 39 5.46 -6.27 6.53
CA PHE A 39 5.74 -6.52 7.95
C PHE A 39 7.10 -7.19 8.16
N LEU A 40 7.42 -8.19 7.33
CA LEU A 40 8.66 -8.93 7.46
C LEU A 40 9.86 -8.24 6.79
N SER A 41 9.60 -7.14 6.08
CA SER A 41 10.58 -6.39 5.26
C SER A 41 11.38 -7.30 4.33
N ARG A 42 10.74 -8.31 3.72
CA ARG A 42 11.44 -9.31 2.91
C ARG A 42 10.59 -9.94 1.82
N GLY A 43 11.26 -10.49 0.82
CA GLY A 43 10.65 -11.34 -0.21
C GLY A 43 10.13 -12.64 0.41
N VAL A 44 8.85 -12.93 0.18
CA VAL A 44 8.17 -14.12 0.73
C VAL A 44 7.87 -15.18 -0.33
N LYS A 45 7.88 -14.81 -1.62
CA LYS A 45 7.73 -15.75 -2.74
C LYS A 45 8.31 -15.15 -4.01
N GLY A 46 9.04 -15.94 -4.80
CA GLY A 46 9.63 -15.51 -6.08
C GLY A 46 11.16 -15.54 -6.05
N PRO A 47 11.81 -15.01 -7.09
CA PRO A 47 13.26 -15.06 -7.26
C PRO A 47 14.06 -14.40 -6.10
N GLN A 48 13.51 -13.37 -5.45
CA GLN A 48 14.17 -12.65 -4.35
C GLN A 48 13.64 -13.07 -2.96
N VAL A 49 13.28 -14.34 -2.79
CA VAL A 49 12.83 -14.86 -1.47
C VAL A 49 13.92 -14.69 -0.41
N ASN A 50 13.53 -14.32 0.81
CA ASN A 50 14.42 -14.00 1.94
C ASN A 50 15.33 -12.78 1.76
N GLN A 51 15.33 -12.13 0.59
CA GLN A 51 15.99 -10.84 0.43
C GLN A 51 15.31 -9.80 1.32
N ALA A 52 16.09 -9.01 2.04
CA ALA A 52 15.59 -7.93 2.89
C ALA A 52 15.42 -6.63 2.10
N LEU A 53 14.39 -5.86 2.46
CA LEU A 53 14.20 -4.48 2.03
C LEU A 53 14.91 -3.54 2.99
N GLU A 54 15.62 -2.54 2.47
CA GLU A 54 16.23 -1.49 3.26
C GLU A 54 15.17 -0.47 3.70
N ILE A 55 15.12 -0.17 5.00
CA ILE A 55 14.21 0.85 5.54
C ILE A 55 14.90 2.21 5.43
N VAL A 56 14.25 3.17 4.78
CA VAL A 56 14.75 4.53 4.68
C VAL A 56 14.09 5.43 5.73
N PRO A 57 14.84 6.39 6.33
CA PRO A 57 14.27 7.34 7.26
C PRO A 57 13.16 8.17 6.61
N ALA A 58 12.05 8.34 7.33
CA ALA A 58 10.94 9.19 6.91
C ALA A 58 10.49 10.05 8.07
N VAL A 59 10.13 11.30 7.76
CA VAL A 59 9.66 12.27 8.75
C VAL A 59 8.15 12.40 8.65
N GLN A 60 7.45 12.20 9.76
CA GLN A 60 6.04 12.53 9.90
C GLN A 60 5.94 13.89 10.60
N THR A 61 5.48 14.92 9.88
CA THR A 61 5.39 16.29 10.38
C THR A 61 4.15 17.00 9.83
N THR A 62 3.88 18.21 10.33
CA THR A 62 2.82 19.06 9.80
C THR A 62 3.28 19.81 8.55
N TRP A 63 2.34 20.18 7.69
CA TRP A 63 2.65 20.98 6.51
C TRP A 63 3.31 22.33 6.86
N GLN A 64 2.84 22.98 7.92
CA GLN A 64 3.40 24.24 8.40
C GLN A 64 4.87 24.09 8.81
N GLN A 65 5.20 23.03 9.57
CA GLN A 65 6.57 22.78 10.00
C GLN A 65 7.46 22.41 8.81
N TRP A 66 6.98 21.57 7.88
CA TRP A 66 7.71 21.26 6.66
C TRP A 66 8.09 22.52 5.87
N LEU A 67 7.15 23.42 5.61
CA LEU A 67 7.40 24.66 4.87
C LEU A 67 8.36 25.60 5.60
N SER A 68 8.35 25.63 6.93
CA SER A 68 9.31 26.44 7.69
C SER A 68 10.76 25.96 7.50
N LEU A 69 10.96 24.65 7.30
CA LEU A 69 12.27 24.04 7.09
C LEU A 69 12.68 24.00 5.60
N HIS A 70 11.70 23.91 4.71
CA HIS A 70 11.90 23.76 3.26
C HIS A 70 11.03 24.76 2.49
N PRO A 71 11.34 26.07 2.56
CA PRO A 71 10.51 27.13 1.98
C PRO A 71 10.38 27.06 0.45
N ASP A 72 11.38 26.50 -0.22
CA ASP A 72 11.41 26.36 -1.69
C ASP A 72 10.71 25.08 -2.20
N THR A 73 9.99 24.37 -1.31
CA THR A 73 9.24 23.16 -1.69
C THR A 73 8.21 23.47 -2.77
N LEU A 74 8.35 22.83 -3.92
CA LEU A 74 7.34 22.90 -4.98
C LEU A 74 6.21 21.89 -4.72
N VAL A 75 4.97 22.34 -4.88
CA VAL A 75 3.78 21.49 -4.83
C VAL A 75 3.10 21.45 -6.19
N LEU A 76 2.51 20.31 -6.53
CA LEU A 76 1.74 20.16 -7.76
C LEU A 76 0.45 21.00 -7.66
N ASP A 77 0.36 22.05 -8.47
CA ASP A 77 -0.87 22.81 -8.67
C ASP A 77 -1.77 22.11 -9.69
N LYS A 78 -2.88 21.54 -9.20
CA LYS A 78 -3.90 20.88 -10.04
C LYS A 78 -4.89 21.88 -10.66
N ARG A 79 -4.69 23.20 -10.50
CA ARG A 79 -5.46 24.29 -11.11
C ARG A 79 -6.98 24.18 -10.93
N GLY A 80 -7.45 23.68 -9.78
CA GLY A 80 -8.88 23.67 -9.46
C GLY A 80 -9.31 22.62 -8.43
N ARG A 81 -10.19 23.04 -7.51
CA ARG A 81 -10.84 22.27 -6.42
C ARG A 81 -9.94 21.79 -5.28
N TYR A 82 -9.24 22.73 -4.63
CA TYR A 82 -8.75 22.53 -3.25
C TYR A 82 -9.83 22.81 -2.18
N GLN A 83 -11.04 23.19 -2.59
CA GLN A 83 -12.07 23.75 -1.71
C GLN A 83 -12.97 22.73 -1.01
N GLY A 84 -12.76 21.42 -1.21
CA GLY A 84 -13.59 20.41 -0.55
C GLY A 84 -12.89 19.08 -0.48
N ASP A 85 -13.01 18.43 0.67
CA ASP A 85 -12.68 17.02 0.81
C ASP A 85 -13.65 16.22 -0.07
N THR A 86 -13.12 15.62 -1.15
CA THR A 86 -13.94 14.82 -2.08
C THR A 86 -14.53 13.58 -1.40
N TYR A 87 -13.96 13.18 -0.26
CA TYR A 87 -14.43 12.08 0.58
C TYR A 87 -15.30 12.54 1.75
N GLU A 88 -15.65 13.82 1.86
CA GLU A 88 -16.48 14.33 2.96
C GLU A 88 -17.81 13.56 3.11
N GLY A 89 -18.45 13.21 1.99
CA GLY A 89 -19.66 12.40 1.97
C GLY A 89 -19.46 10.97 2.49
N TYR A 90 -18.27 10.40 2.33
CA TYR A 90 -17.90 9.08 2.84
C TYR A 90 -17.83 9.08 4.37
N TYR A 91 -17.27 10.12 4.97
CA TYR A 91 -17.16 10.25 6.43
C TYR A 91 -18.47 10.67 7.10
N ARG A 92 -19.26 11.55 6.45
CA ARG A 92 -20.56 12.01 6.98
C ARG A 92 -21.67 10.97 6.85
N GLY A 93 -21.58 10.05 5.89
CA GLY A 93 -22.65 9.14 5.52
C GLY A 93 -22.92 7.97 6.48
N GLY A 94 -22.13 7.75 7.53
CA GLY A 94 -22.34 6.65 8.49
C GLY A 94 -22.20 5.23 7.91
N SER A 95 -22.05 5.08 6.59
CA SER A 95 -21.76 3.86 5.86
C SER A 95 -20.25 3.63 5.71
N ALA A 96 -19.48 4.07 6.71
CA ALA A 96 -18.12 3.59 6.92
C ALA A 96 -18.22 2.06 7.06
N ALA A 97 -17.86 1.36 5.99
CA ALA A 97 -18.04 -0.06 5.81
C ALA A 97 -17.40 -0.85 6.95
N SER A 98 -18.20 -1.10 7.99
CA SER A 98 -17.91 -2.04 9.06
C SER A 98 -18.59 -3.36 8.68
N TRP A 99 -18.08 -4.03 7.64
CA TRP A 99 -18.35 -5.45 7.43
C TRP A 99 -17.32 -6.29 8.20
N ALA A 100 -17.27 -6.06 9.51
CA ALA A 100 -16.69 -7.00 10.45
C ALA A 100 -17.86 -7.54 11.28
N SER A 101 -18.08 -8.85 11.17
CA SER A 101 -19.14 -9.64 11.83
C SER A 101 -20.59 -9.39 11.39
N GLN A 102 -20.98 -10.05 10.29
CA GLN A 102 -22.26 -10.74 10.32
C GLN A 102 -21.98 -12.20 9.97
N THR A 103 -21.88 -13.04 11.01
CA THR A 103 -21.89 -14.49 10.86
C THR A 103 -23.24 -14.87 10.27
N ARG A 104 -23.33 -14.92 8.95
CA ARG A 104 -24.43 -15.60 8.26
C ARG A 104 -23.84 -16.88 7.68
N THR A 105 -24.10 -17.96 8.39
CA THR A 105 -23.89 -19.32 7.92
C THR A 105 -24.75 -19.55 6.68
N ASP A 106 -24.20 -19.22 5.53
CA ASP A 106 -24.68 -19.75 4.25
C ASP A 106 -23.52 -20.54 3.66
N VAL A 107 -23.70 -21.86 3.65
CA VAL A 107 -22.77 -22.86 3.13
C VAL A 107 -22.39 -22.49 1.70
N CYS A 108 -21.13 -22.13 1.45
CA CYS A 108 -20.61 -21.98 0.09
C CYS A 108 -20.61 -23.36 -0.60
N PRO A 109 -21.36 -23.57 -1.70
CA PRO A 109 -21.12 -24.73 -2.54
C PRO A 109 -19.77 -24.52 -3.24
N ALA A 110 -18.88 -25.49 -3.08
CA ALA A 110 -17.58 -25.52 -3.75
C ALA A 110 -17.76 -25.32 -5.25
N ARG A 111 -17.25 -24.21 -5.80
CA ARG A 111 -16.99 -24.08 -7.23
C ARG A 111 -15.51 -24.37 -7.46
N ASN A 112 -15.27 -25.46 -8.16
CA ASN A 112 -13.97 -25.89 -8.67
C ASN A 112 -13.29 -24.78 -9.47
N TRP A 113 -12.03 -24.52 -9.12
CA TRP A 113 -11.13 -23.67 -9.89
C TRP A 113 -10.35 -24.56 -10.86
N SER A 114 -10.34 -24.22 -12.14
CA SER A 114 -9.37 -24.75 -13.12
C SER A 114 -8.87 -23.59 -13.97
N TRP A 115 -7.54 -23.42 -14.01
CA TRP A 115 -6.86 -22.46 -14.86
C TRP A 115 -6.82 -22.93 -16.31
N VAL A 116 -7.10 -22.00 -17.23
CA VAL A 116 -6.37 -21.82 -18.50
C VAL A 116 -6.13 -20.32 -18.64
#